data_AF-A0A667X885-F1
#
_entry.id   AF-A0A667X885-F1
#
_cell.length_a   1.000
_cell.length_b   1.000
_cell.length_c   1.000
_cell.angle_alpha   90.00
_cell.angle_beta   90.00
_cell.angle_gamma   90.00
#
_symmetry.space_group_name_H-M   'P 1'
#
loop_
_entity.id
_entity.type
_entity.pdbx_description
1 polymer ?
#
loop_
_entity_poly.entity_id
_entity_poly.type
_entity_poly.pdbx_seq_one_letter_code
_entity_poly.pdbx_strand_id
1 'polypeptide(L)'
;NWRNAQNTPMHNIAGSPTHDESIVNRWIVDYYLFLAIELFKNEQYSDFCGVRDILERVLSRPLESTDLMPTKIRVLQFLSRINDGDKLDWSFESDESVTPLESAMRVLENMSEECSIPQQDLEKVSTSIKDMVRHQYRALASRRPLMSMIWLKSCKQSRSTPFIP
;
A
#
# COMPACT_ATOMS: atom_id res chain seq x y z
N ASN A 1 -0.21 11.29 -8.57
CA ASN A 1 -0.64 10.27 -7.61
C ASN A 1 0.53 10.00 -6.66
N TRP A 2 0.50 10.53 -5.43
CA TRP A 2 1.60 10.34 -4.44
C TRP A 2 1.76 8.86 -4.03
N ARG A 3 0.75 8.02 -4.29
CA ARG A 3 0.81 6.57 -4.01
C ARG A 3 1.93 5.88 -4.80
N ASN A 4 2.35 6.47 -5.93
CA ASN A 4 3.36 5.91 -6.86
C ASN A 4 4.53 6.89 -7.11
N ALA A 5 4.54 8.06 -6.45
CA ALA A 5 5.53 9.10 -6.75
C ALA A 5 6.90 8.71 -6.18
N GLN A 6 7.80 8.28 -7.06
CA GLN A 6 9.24 8.35 -6.81
C GLN A 6 9.68 9.82 -7.00
N ASN A 7 10.09 10.46 -5.92
CA ASN A 7 10.90 11.69 -5.85
C ASN A 7 10.61 12.74 -6.94
N THR A 8 9.53 13.51 -6.79
CA THR A 8 9.38 14.77 -7.53
C THR A 8 10.14 15.89 -6.80
N PRO A 9 11.05 16.66 -7.43
CA PRO A 9 11.82 17.68 -6.74
C PRO A 9 10.89 18.79 -6.23
N MET A 10 10.88 19.00 -4.91
CA MET A 10 10.16 20.12 -4.29
C MET A 10 10.95 21.40 -4.52
N HIS A 11 10.49 22.26 -5.43
CA HIS A 11 11.17 23.51 -5.76
C HIS A 11 10.82 24.59 -4.73
N ASN A 12 11.83 25.16 -4.08
CA ASN A 12 11.70 26.33 -3.22
C ASN A 12 11.23 27.55 -4.04
N ILE A 13 10.13 28.17 -3.63
CA ILE A 13 9.67 29.45 -4.19
C ILE A 13 9.28 30.35 -3.01
N ALA A 14 10.23 31.13 -2.51
CA ALA A 14 9.98 32.15 -1.51
C ALA A 14 9.41 33.41 -2.21
N GLY A 15 8.22 33.85 -1.80
CA GLY A 15 7.68 35.19 -2.12
C GLY A 15 6.50 35.31 -3.09
N SER A 16 5.89 34.21 -3.55
CA SER A 16 4.64 34.23 -4.34
C SER A 16 3.42 33.85 -3.49
N PRO A 17 2.17 34.09 -3.95
CA PRO A 17 0.93 33.59 -3.29
C PRO A 17 0.94 32.10 -2.92
N THR A 18 1.87 31.34 -3.51
CA THR A 18 2.14 29.92 -3.26
C THR A 18 2.94 29.65 -1.98
N HIS A 19 3.56 30.66 -1.35
CA HIS A 19 4.38 30.50 -0.13
C HIS A 19 3.50 30.31 1.11
N ASP A 20 2.49 31.16 1.29
CA ASP A 20 1.56 31.00 2.42
C ASP A 20 0.72 29.73 2.23
N GLU A 21 0.34 29.42 0.99
CA GLU A 21 -0.31 28.16 0.64
C GLU A 21 0.57 26.95 1.00
N SER A 22 1.87 26.99 0.73
CA SER A 22 2.77 25.86 0.99
C SER A 22 3.00 25.60 2.48
N ILE A 23 3.04 26.67 3.29
CA ILE A 23 3.11 26.59 4.76
C ILE A 23 1.81 25.98 5.32
N VAL A 24 0.66 26.48 4.87
CA VAL A 24 -0.65 25.97 5.35
C VAL A 24 -0.85 24.52 4.93
N ASN A 25 -0.51 24.16 3.69
CA ASN A 25 -0.57 22.78 3.23
C ASN A 25 0.34 21.87 4.05
N ARG A 26 1.55 22.33 4.44
CA ARG A 26 2.42 21.58 5.34
C ARG A 26 1.74 21.31 6.68
N TRP A 27 1.12 22.31 7.30
CA TRP A 27 0.39 22.13 8.56
C TRP A 27 -0.80 21.18 8.43
N ILE A 28 -1.52 21.26 7.30
CA ILE A 28 -2.62 20.34 7.00
C ILE A 28 -2.10 18.91 6.89
N VAL A 29 -1.00 18.68 6.17
CA VAL A 29 -0.36 17.36 6.07
C VAL A 29 0.06 16.84 7.45
N ASP A 30 0.72 17.68 8.25
CA ASP A 30 1.18 17.30 9.58
C ASP A 30 0.03 16.90 10.51
N TYR A 31 -1.04 17.70 10.53
CA TYR A 31 -2.23 17.41 11.32
C TYR A 31 -2.93 16.12 10.88
N TYR A 32 -3.22 15.98 9.59
CA TYR A 32 -3.94 14.81 9.10
C TYR A 32 -3.09 13.55 9.15
N LEU A 33 -1.77 13.64 9.04
CA LEU A 33 -0.90 12.48 9.25
C LEU A 33 -0.94 12.01 10.70
N PHE A 34 -0.84 12.94 11.66
CA PHE A 34 -1.03 12.62 13.07
C PHE A 34 -2.38 11.93 13.32
N LEU A 35 -3.46 12.50 12.76
CA LEU A 35 -4.79 11.93 12.88
C LEU A 35 -4.89 10.55 12.23
N ALA A 36 -4.29 10.35 11.05
CA ALA A 36 -4.27 9.07 10.36
C ALA A 36 -3.59 7.98 11.22
N ILE A 37 -2.47 8.30 11.86
CA ILE A 37 -1.76 7.36 12.73
C ILE A 37 -2.62 6.99 13.95
N GLU A 38 -3.28 7.96 14.57
CA GLU A 38 -4.18 7.71 15.71
C GLU A 38 -5.39 6.86 15.32
N LEU A 39 -6.04 7.17 14.19
CA LEU A 39 -7.16 6.38 13.67
C LEU A 39 -6.73 4.94 13.34
N PHE A 40 -5.56 4.76 12.74
CA PHE A 40 -5.02 3.45 12.43
C PHE A 40 -4.74 2.63 13.70
N LYS A 41 -4.14 3.26 14.72
CA LYS A 41 -3.86 2.62 16.03
C LYS A 41 -5.15 2.23 16.77
N ASN A 42 -6.21 3.02 16.60
CA ASN A 42 -7.52 2.77 17.22
C ASN A 42 -8.44 1.90 16.36
N GLU A 43 -7.90 1.24 15.32
CA GLU A 43 -8.64 0.35 14.41
C GLU A 43 -9.81 1.02 13.66
N GLN A 44 -9.80 2.36 13.56
CA GLN A 44 -10.80 3.14 12.85
C GLN A 44 -10.45 3.25 11.34
N TYR A 45 -10.40 2.10 10.66
CA TYR A 45 -9.90 1.99 9.29
C TYR A 45 -10.74 2.75 8.24
N SER A 46 -12.05 2.87 8.45
CA SER A 46 -12.92 3.68 7.58
C SER A 46 -12.58 5.16 7.65
N ASP A 47 -12.41 5.70 8.86
CA ASP A 47 -12.05 7.10 9.08
C ASP A 47 -10.62 7.36 8.59
N PHE A 48 -9.70 6.41 8.82
CA PHE A 48 -8.35 6.43 8.25
C PHE A 48 -8.37 6.57 6.72
N CYS A 49 -9.23 5.82 6.02
CA CYS A 49 -9.38 5.95 4.56
C CYS A 49 -9.86 7.36 4.16
N GLY A 50 -10.81 7.93 4.89
CA GLY A 50 -11.28 9.30 4.65
C GLY A 50 -10.16 10.34 4.82
N VAL A 51 -9.36 10.22 5.88
CA VAL A 51 -8.20 11.09 6.12
C VAL A 51 -7.13 10.91 5.05
N ARG A 52 -6.84 9.67 4.64
CA ARG A 52 -5.90 9.36 3.57
C ARG A 52 -6.31 10.02 2.24
N ASP A 53 -7.60 10.04 1.93
CA ASP A 53 -8.11 10.67 0.70
C ASP A 53 -7.98 12.21 0.75
N ILE A 54 -8.10 12.82 1.94
CA ILE A 54 -7.78 14.25 2.13
C ILE A 54 -6.29 14.50 1.88
N LEU A 55 -5.43 13.71 2.53
CA LEU A 55 -3.97 13.81 2.37
C LEU A 55 -3.55 13.66 0.90
N GLU A 56 -4.22 12.79 0.14
CA GLU A 56 -3.96 12.66 -1.29
C GLU A 56 -4.18 13.94 -2.09
N ARG A 57 -5.22 14.69 -1.75
CA ARG A 57 -5.51 15.97 -2.41
C ARG A 57 -4.49 17.03 -2.00
N VAL A 58 -4.17 17.11 -0.71
CA VAL A 58 -3.25 18.13 -0.18
C VAL A 58 -1.82 17.91 -0.68
N LEU A 59 -1.35 16.66 -0.76
CA LEU A 59 -0.02 16.32 -1.29
C LEU A 59 0.15 16.62 -2.79
N SER A 60 -0.93 16.94 -3.51
CA SER A 60 -0.87 17.41 -4.91
C SER A 60 -0.75 18.92 -5.05
N ARG A 61 -0.77 19.66 -3.93
CA ARG A 61 -0.64 21.12 -3.87
C ARG A 61 0.80 21.54 -3.56
N PRO A 62 1.17 22.82 -3.76
CA PRO A 62 2.46 23.33 -3.29
C PRO A 62 2.64 23.04 -1.80
N LEU A 63 3.78 22.47 -1.42
CA LEU A 63 4.07 22.06 -0.06
C LEU A 63 5.45 22.56 0.34
N GLU A 64 5.56 23.14 1.52
CA GLU A 64 6.86 23.52 2.06
C GLU A 64 7.66 22.24 2.36
N SER A 65 8.85 22.15 1.78
CA SER A 65 9.74 21.01 2.01
C SER A 65 10.30 21.07 3.43
N THR A 66 10.27 19.93 4.13
CA THR A 66 10.94 19.76 5.42
C THR A 66 11.70 18.44 5.41
N ASP A 67 12.76 18.34 6.19
CA ASP A 67 13.63 17.15 6.23
C ASP A 67 12.87 15.87 6.61
N LEU A 68 11.78 16.00 7.37
CA LEU A 68 10.95 14.87 7.80
C LEU A 68 9.79 14.54 6.84
N MET A 69 9.52 15.38 5.83
CA MET A 69 8.39 15.19 4.93
C MET A 69 8.47 13.87 4.14
N PRO A 70 9.63 13.44 3.60
CA PRO A 70 9.75 12.16 2.92
C PRO A 70 9.37 10.99 3.85
N THR A 71 9.94 10.95 5.06
CA THR A 71 9.62 9.92 6.06
C THR A 71 8.13 9.87 6.40
N LYS A 72 7.51 11.03 6.61
CA LYS A 72 6.07 11.16 6.86
C LYS A 72 5.23 10.55 5.74
N ILE A 73 5.57 10.85 4.49
CA ILE A 73 4.92 10.29 3.30
C ILE A 73 5.14 8.77 3.23
N ARG A 74 6.35 8.27 3.52
CA ARG A 74 6.64 6.83 3.54
C ARG A 74 5.81 6.08 4.58
N VAL A 75 5.66 6.61 5.80
CA VAL A 75 4.79 6.01 6.82
C VAL A 75 3.35 5.92 6.32
N LEU A 76 2.81 7.01 5.75
CA LEU A 76 1.45 7.00 5.20
C LEU A 76 1.29 6.00 4.04
N GLN A 77 2.27 5.93 3.13
CA GLN A 77 2.31 4.97 2.02
C GLN A 77 2.28 3.53 2.53
N PHE A 78 3.07 3.24 3.56
CA PHE A 78 3.20 1.93 4.18
C PHE A 78 1.90 1.49 4.87
N LEU A 79 1.34 2.35 5.74
CA LEU A 79 0.07 2.07 6.42
C LEU A 79 -1.10 1.89 5.44
N SER A 80 -1.15 2.69 4.38
CA SER A 80 -2.19 2.59 3.35
C SER A 80 -2.19 1.23 2.66
N ARG A 81 -1.01 0.69 2.36
CA ARG A 81 -0.82 -0.61 1.70
C ARG A 81 -1.15 -1.78 2.63
N ILE A 82 -0.84 -1.65 3.92
CA ILE A 82 -1.26 -2.61 4.95
C ILE A 82 -2.79 -2.61 5.11
N ASN A 83 -3.39 -1.42 5.20
CA ASN A 83 -4.85 -1.27 5.35
C ASN A 83 -5.62 -1.91 4.19
N ASP A 84 -5.13 -1.72 2.96
CA ASP A 84 -5.73 -2.29 1.76
C ASP A 84 -5.18 -3.70 1.46
N GLY A 85 -4.52 -4.33 2.43
CA GLY A 85 -3.81 -5.60 2.28
C GLY A 85 -4.65 -6.74 1.73
N ASP A 86 -5.97 -6.72 1.94
CA ASP A 86 -6.92 -7.73 1.50
C ASP A 86 -7.61 -7.40 0.15
N LYS A 87 -7.42 -6.19 -0.38
CA LYS A 87 -8.01 -5.71 -1.64
C LYS A 87 -7.16 -6.10 -2.85
N LEU A 88 -7.31 -7.34 -3.26
CA LEU A 88 -6.53 -7.95 -4.35
C LEU A 88 -6.95 -7.52 -5.75
N ASP A 89 -8.08 -6.84 -5.87
CA ASP A 89 -8.58 -6.20 -7.09
C ASP A 89 -7.96 -4.81 -7.31
N TRP A 90 -7.13 -4.34 -6.38
CA TRP A 90 -6.48 -3.04 -6.41
C TRP A 90 -4.96 -3.17 -6.35
N SER A 91 -4.25 -2.39 -7.18
CA SER A 91 -2.78 -2.30 -7.14
C SER A 91 -2.31 -0.88 -6.87
N PHE A 92 -1.25 -0.76 -6.09
CA PHE A 92 -0.49 0.48 -5.87
C PHE A 92 0.65 0.65 -6.88
N GLU A 93 0.97 -0.39 -7.63
CA GLU A 93 2.10 -0.41 -8.55
C GLU A 93 1.60 -0.43 -9.99
N SER A 94 2.45 -0.02 -10.94
CA SER A 94 2.14 -0.21 -12.37
C SER A 94 2.06 -1.69 -12.77
N ASP A 95 2.73 -2.54 -12.00
CA ASP A 95 2.61 -3.99 -12.09
C ASP A 95 1.39 -4.44 -11.28
N GLU A 96 0.30 -4.75 -11.98
CA GLU A 96 -0.97 -5.19 -11.38
C GLU A 96 -0.87 -6.57 -10.69
N SER A 97 0.21 -7.33 -10.92
CA SER A 97 0.42 -8.60 -10.21
C SER A 97 0.88 -8.41 -8.75
N VAL A 98 1.35 -7.21 -8.41
CA VAL A 98 1.86 -6.89 -7.08
C VAL A 98 0.69 -6.57 -6.16
N THR A 99 0.50 -7.43 -5.15
CA THR A 99 -0.52 -7.22 -4.13
C THR A 99 -0.20 -5.99 -3.26
N PRO A 100 -1.20 -5.38 -2.61
CA PRO A 100 -0.96 -4.31 -1.64
C PRO A 100 0.08 -4.64 -0.57
N LEU A 101 0.10 -5.88 -0.05
CA LEU A 101 1.08 -6.30 0.95
C LEU A 101 2.50 -6.46 0.39
N GLU A 102 2.65 -6.92 -0.86
CA GLU A 102 3.96 -6.95 -1.53
C GLU A 102 4.46 -5.53 -1.83
N SER A 103 3.56 -4.63 -2.21
CA SER A 103 3.88 -3.21 -2.35
C SER A 103 4.27 -2.59 -1.00
N ALA A 104 3.68 -3.03 0.12
CA ALA A 104 4.10 -2.61 1.47
C ALA A 104 5.54 -3.02 1.79
N MET A 105 5.96 -4.22 1.34
CA MET A 105 7.36 -4.65 1.48
C MET A 105 8.32 -3.73 0.72
N ARG A 106 7.99 -3.34 -0.53
CA ARG A 106 8.81 -2.40 -1.30
C ARG A 106 8.95 -1.04 -0.60
N VAL A 107 7.87 -0.54 0.00
CA VAL A 107 7.92 0.71 0.77
C VAL A 107 8.80 0.55 2.01
N LEU A 108 8.71 -0.58 2.70
CA LEU A 108 9.55 -0.87 3.86
C LEU A 108 11.05 -0.93 3.50
N GLU A 109 11.38 -1.51 2.34
CA GLU A 109 12.74 -1.53 1.80
C GLU A 109 13.24 -0.10 1.52
N ASN A 110 12.45 0.73 0.84
CA ASN A 110 12.79 2.14 0.63
C ASN A 110 12.97 2.91 1.95
N MET A 111 12.13 2.63 2.95
CA MET A 111 12.27 3.23 4.28
C MET A 111 13.56 2.82 4.99
N SER A 112 14.09 1.63 4.73
CA SER A 112 15.38 1.20 5.31
C SER A 112 16.58 1.96 4.76
N GLU A 113 16.47 2.48 3.52
CA GLU A 113 17.50 3.29 2.88
C GLU A 113 17.35 4.77 3.22
N GLU A 114 16.11 5.25 3.35
CA GLU A 114 15.79 6.67 3.53
C GLU A 114 15.65 7.10 5.00
N CYS A 115 15.37 6.16 5.92
CA CYS A 115 15.10 6.45 7.32
C CYS A 115 16.04 5.68 8.24
N SER A 116 16.44 6.29 9.36
CA SER A 116 17.26 5.64 10.39
C SER A 116 16.43 4.67 11.26
N ILE A 117 15.99 3.55 10.67
CA ILE A 117 15.22 2.51 11.37
C ILE A 117 16.20 1.43 11.87
N PRO A 118 16.11 1.01 13.14
CA PRO A 118 16.93 -0.10 13.64
C PRO A 118 16.68 -1.39 12.85
N GLN A 119 17.76 -2.05 12.42
CA GLN A 119 17.70 -3.29 11.61
C GLN A 119 16.81 -4.37 12.25
N GLN A 120 16.85 -4.51 13.57
CA GLN A 120 16.03 -5.48 14.29
C GLN A 120 14.53 -5.23 14.11
N ASP A 121 14.10 -3.97 14.08
CA ASP A 121 12.68 -3.62 13.93
C ASP A 121 12.25 -3.78 12.47
N LEU A 122 13.12 -3.45 11.52
CA LEU A 122 12.91 -3.74 10.10
C LEU A 122 12.67 -5.23 9.85
N GLU A 123 13.50 -6.10 10.42
CA GLU A 123 13.38 -7.56 10.27
C GLU A 123 12.09 -8.12 10.89
N LYS A 124 11.70 -7.64 12.07
CA LYS A 124 10.42 -8.01 12.71
C LYS A 124 9.23 -7.63 11.84
N VAL A 125 9.21 -6.40 11.33
CA VAL A 125 8.13 -5.90 10.48
C VAL A 125 8.11 -6.65 9.14
N SER A 126 9.26 -6.86 8.50
CA SER A 126 9.39 -7.62 7.25
C SER A 126 8.85 -9.06 7.41
N THR A 127 9.18 -9.72 8.53
CA THR A 127 8.70 -11.06 8.83
C THR A 127 7.18 -11.09 8.99
N SER A 128 6.63 -10.12 9.71
CA SER A 128 5.18 -9.99 9.92
C SER A 128 4.43 -9.82 8.59
N ILE A 129 4.91 -8.95 7.69
CA ILE A 129 4.28 -8.76 6.37
C ILE A 129 4.41 -10.03 5.51
N LYS A 130 5.57 -10.70 5.50
CA LYS A 130 5.76 -11.94 4.74
C LYS A 130 4.78 -13.03 5.19
N ASP A 131 4.51 -13.11 6.49
CA ASP A 131 3.51 -14.05 7.00
C ASP A 131 2.09 -13.66 6.58
N MET A 132 1.73 -12.36 6.60
CA MET A 132 0.46 -11.88 6.05
C MET A 132 0.31 -12.23 4.56
N VAL A 133 1.34 -12.02 3.74
CA VAL A 133 1.37 -12.39 2.30
C VAL A 133 1.16 -13.90 2.12
N ARG A 134 1.87 -14.73 2.89
CA ARG A 134 1.67 -16.20 2.84
C ARG A 134 0.25 -16.60 3.19
N HIS A 135 -0.35 -15.98 4.22
CA HIS A 135 -1.74 -16.23 4.61
C HIS A 135 -2.72 -15.83 3.50
N GLN A 136 -2.50 -14.68 2.86
CA GLN A 136 -3.28 -14.23 1.72
C GLN A 136 -3.24 -15.24 0.56
N TYR A 137 -2.05 -15.68 0.16
CA TYR A 137 -1.92 -16.68 -0.91
C TYR A 137 -2.56 -18.03 -0.56
N ARG A 138 -2.44 -18.49 0.70
CA ARG A 138 -3.11 -19.71 1.17
C ARG A 138 -4.64 -19.56 1.13
N ALA A 139 -5.17 -18.41 1.55
CA ALA A 139 -6.60 -18.14 1.51
C ALA A 139 -7.11 -18.13 0.06
N LEU A 140 -6.37 -17.53 -0.88
CA LEU A 140 -6.71 -17.54 -2.30
C LEU A 140 -6.68 -18.95 -2.90
N ALA A 141 -5.65 -19.74 -2.58
CA ALA A 141 -5.55 -21.12 -3.03
C ALA A 141 -6.72 -21.98 -2.51
N SER A 142 -7.17 -21.72 -1.28
CA SER A 142 -8.32 -22.41 -0.66
C SER A 142 -9.66 -21.96 -1.23
N ARG A 143 -9.77 -20.71 -1.70
CA ARG A 143 -10.98 -20.12 -2.26
C ARG A 143 -11.22 -20.45 -3.73
N ARG A 144 -10.25 -20.99 -4.48
CA ARG A 144 -10.49 -21.50 -5.84
C ARG A 144 -11.43 -22.71 -5.76
N PRO A 145 -12.73 -22.59 -6.11
CA PRO A 145 -13.64 -23.72 -6.04
C PRO A 145 -13.48 -24.51 -7.34
N LEU A 146 -13.16 -25.81 -7.25
CA LEU A 146 -13.58 -26.92 -8.11
C LEU A 146 -13.63 -26.81 -9.66
N MET A 147 -13.40 -25.69 -10.33
CA MET A 147 -13.45 -25.57 -11.78
C MET A 147 -12.38 -26.46 -12.43
N SER A 148 -11.19 -26.57 -11.80
CA SER A 148 -10.19 -27.54 -12.23
C SER A 148 -10.62 -28.99 -11.92
N MET A 149 -11.34 -29.25 -10.82
CA MET A 149 -11.83 -30.59 -10.49
C MET A 149 -13.01 -31.02 -11.37
N ILE A 150 -13.89 -30.12 -11.80
CA ILE A 150 -14.98 -30.39 -12.73
C ILE A 150 -14.41 -30.62 -14.13
N TRP A 151 -13.43 -29.83 -14.56
CA TRP A 151 -12.73 -30.07 -15.83
C TRP A 151 -11.92 -31.37 -15.81
N LEU A 152 -11.19 -31.69 -14.73
CA LEU A 152 -10.46 -32.97 -14.56
C LEU A 152 -11.40 -34.19 -14.45
N LYS A 153 -12.56 -34.06 -13.79
CA LYS A 153 -13.58 -35.13 -13.74
C LYS A 153 -14.24 -35.32 -15.11
N SER A 154 -14.54 -34.25 -15.84
CA SER A 154 -15.09 -34.31 -17.19
C SER A 154 -14.10 -34.90 -18.21
N CYS A 155 -12.79 -34.62 -18.05
CA CYS A 155 -11.74 -35.20 -18.90
C CYS A 155 -11.44 -36.68 -18.58
N LYS A 156 -11.82 -37.17 -17.39
CA LYS A 156 -11.73 -38.60 -17.01
C LYS A 156 -12.93 -39.41 -17.51
N GLN A 157 -14.12 -38.81 -17.56
CA GLN A 157 -15.34 -39.48 -18.04
C GLN A 157 -15.37 -39.65 -19.57
N SER A 158 -14.70 -38.78 -20.32
CA SER A 158 -14.60 -38.88 -21.79
C SER A 158 -13.55 -39.88 -22.29
N ARG A 159 -12.75 -40.47 -21.40
CA ARG A 159 -11.69 -41.45 -21.73
C ARG A 159 -12.05 -42.90 -21.40
N SER A 160 -13.26 -43.17 -20.92
CA SER A 160 -13.70 -44.51 -20.47
C SER A 160 -14.83 -45.14 -21.28
N THR A 161 -15.23 -44.58 -22.43
CA THR A 161 -16.11 -45.29 -23.38
C THR A 161 -15.26 -46.15 -24.33
N PRO A 162 -15.32 -47.49 -24.25
CA PRO A 162 -14.69 -48.32 -25.27
C PRO A 162 -15.46 -48.13 -26.57
N PHE A 163 -14.74 -47.80 -27.65
CA PHE A 163 -15.23 -48.01 -29.00
C PHE A 163 -15.49 -49.51 -29.16
N ILE A 164 -16.77 -49.88 -29.19
CA ILE A 164 -17.19 -51.22 -29.63
C ILE A 164 -17.16 -51.18 -31.17
N PRO A 165 -16.51 -52.16 -31.84
CA PRO A 165 -16.21 -52.13 -33.26
C PRO A 165 -17.44 -52.17 -34.18
#